data_AF-A0A4Y2PDX4-F1
#
_entry.id   AF-A0A4Y2PDX4-F1
#
_cell.length_a   1.000
_cell.length_b   1.000
_cell.length_c   1.000
_cell.angle_alpha   90.00
_cell.angle_beta   90.00
_cell.angle_gamma   90.00
#
_symmetry.space_group_name_H-M   'P 1'
#
loop_
_entity.id
_entity.type
_entity.pdbx_description
1 polymer ?
#
loop_
_entity_poly.entity_id
_entity_poly.type
_entity_poly.pdbx_seq_one_letter_code
_entity_poly.pdbx_strand_id
1 'polypeptide(L)'
;MATKKRKVDSECRAFNDEWTWKYFFTVVKDKPVCLICNEAVAVFKEYNISRHFTSKHKNSNYEVMSEYERKQNVESLCKKLSGRQNFFKKGNTIQEAATHASYIVAYNIAKNNKALSNGEFVKQCMLQVCDVLCPDKKNNFQTVSLSRKTVTSKIEAIDKNLTSQLESKIGQFKFCSIAKDESTDINDTAQLVLFIRGVDENFEITEELACMRSLKGTTKECDIFREFQEGLLTLKVPITNICIITIDGAPNMTGKKSGFLGLFN
;
A
#
# COMPACT_ATOMS: atom_id res chain seq x y z
N MET A 1 8.13 -47.68 -24.23
CA MET A 1 8.58 -46.36 -23.75
C MET A 1 7.42 -45.38 -23.87
N ALA A 2 6.88 -44.87 -22.75
CA ALA A 2 5.81 -43.88 -22.79
C ALA A 2 6.40 -42.54 -23.27
N THR A 3 5.86 -42.01 -24.37
CA THR A 3 6.24 -40.70 -24.92
C THR A 3 5.95 -39.63 -23.87
N LYS A 4 7.01 -38.97 -23.38
CA LYS A 4 6.93 -37.88 -22.41
C LYS A 4 6.00 -36.80 -22.99
N LYS A 5 4.84 -36.58 -22.36
CA LYS A 5 3.87 -35.56 -22.80
C LYS A 5 4.56 -34.19 -22.75
N ARG A 6 4.65 -33.51 -23.90
CA ARG A 6 5.26 -32.18 -24.03
C ARG A 6 4.43 -31.17 -23.25
N LYS A 7 5.08 -30.37 -22.39
CA LYS A 7 4.44 -29.28 -21.62
C LYS A 7 4.63 -27.97 -22.38
N VAL A 8 3.58 -27.16 -22.50
CA VAL A 8 3.59 -25.88 -23.23
C VAL A 8 4.65 -24.91 -22.68
N ASP A 9 4.86 -24.92 -21.36
CA ASP A 9 5.83 -24.03 -20.69
C ASP A 9 7.30 -24.36 -21.00
N SER A 10 7.57 -25.55 -21.55
CA SER A 10 8.93 -25.99 -21.91
C SER A 10 9.35 -25.62 -23.34
N GLU A 11 8.46 -25.03 -24.13
CA GLU A 11 8.67 -24.83 -25.58
C GLU A 11 8.97 -23.36 -25.96
N CYS A 12 9.05 -22.42 -25.00
CA CYS A 12 9.43 -21.01 -25.18
C CYS A 12 8.86 -20.38 -26.47
N ARG A 13 7.58 -20.63 -26.77
CA ARG A 13 6.99 -20.25 -28.07
C ARG A 13 6.81 -18.74 -28.13
N ALA A 14 7.47 -18.11 -29.10
CA ALA A 14 7.31 -16.69 -29.38
C ALA A 14 6.11 -16.42 -30.31
N PHE A 15 5.60 -15.20 -30.23
CA PHE A 15 4.65 -14.69 -31.22
C PHE A 15 5.38 -14.42 -32.54
N ASN A 16 4.80 -14.82 -33.66
CA ASN A 16 5.33 -14.49 -34.99
C ASN A 16 4.63 -13.24 -35.53
N ASP A 17 5.41 -12.22 -35.88
CA ASP A 17 4.91 -10.93 -36.36
C ASP A 17 4.05 -11.03 -37.62
N GLU A 18 4.25 -12.06 -38.46
CA GLU A 18 3.41 -12.30 -39.63
C GLU A 18 1.94 -12.56 -39.25
N TRP A 19 1.69 -13.15 -38.08
CA TRP A 19 0.33 -13.38 -37.60
C TRP A 19 -0.43 -12.06 -37.39
N THR A 20 0.29 -10.95 -37.24
CA THR A 20 -0.29 -9.63 -37.08
C THR A 20 -1.11 -9.23 -38.29
N TRP A 21 -0.52 -9.25 -39.48
CA TRP A 21 -1.22 -8.86 -40.71
C TRP A 21 -1.92 -10.03 -41.40
N LYS A 22 -1.45 -11.27 -41.16
CA LYS A 22 -2.09 -12.47 -41.71
C LYS A 22 -3.39 -12.80 -41.00
N TYR A 23 -3.45 -12.70 -39.68
CA TYR A 23 -4.63 -13.13 -38.91
C TYR A 23 -5.25 -12.03 -38.05
N PHE A 24 -4.73 -10.80 -38.11
CA PHE A 24 -5.16 -9.67 -37.27
C PHE A 24 -4.99 -9.98 -35.78
N PHE A 25 -3.81 -10.42 -35.37
CA PHE A 25 -3.49 -10.67 -33.96
C PHE A 25 -2.39 -9.76 -33.45
N THR A 26 -2.36 -9.51 -32.14
CA THR A 26 -1.23 -8.82 -31.49
C THR A 26 -0.98 -9.42 -30.12
N VAL A 27 0.07 -8.97 -29.44
CA VAL A 27 0.38 -9.41 -28.08
C VAL A 27 -0.05 -8.34 -27.08
N VAL A 28 -0.88 -8.72 -26.11
CA VAL A 28 -1.25 -7.86 -24.97
C VAL A 28 -1.03 -8.64 -23.68
N LYS A 29 -0.15 -8.12 -22.80
CA LYS A 29 0.23 -8.77 -21.53
C LYS A 29 0.56 -10.27 -21.71
N ASP A 30 1.45 -10.55 -22.65
CA ASP A 30 1.95 -11.90 -22.99
C ASP A 30 0.89 -12.89 -23.48
N LYS A 31 -0.23 -12.38 -24.01
CA LYS A 31 -1.28 -13.20 -24.64
C LYS A 31 -1.55 -12.75 -26.07
N PRO A 32 -1.76 -13.69 -27.02
CA PRO A 32 -2.23 -13.36 -28.36
C PRO A 32 -3.68 -12.92 -28.31
N VAL A 33 -3.97 -11.70 -28.77
CA VAL A 33 -5.29 -11.08 -28.79
C VAL A 33 -5.69 -10.77 -30.23
N CYS A 34 -6.92 -11.15 -30.61
CA CYS A 34 -7.46 -10.81 -31.92
C CYS A 34 -7.82 -9.33 -31.98
N LEU A 35 -7.30 -8.59 -32.96
CA LEU A 35 -7.55 -7.17 -33.18
C LEU A 35 -9.01 -6.86 -33.62
N ILE A 36 -9.75 -7.87 -34.11
CA ILE A 36 -11.12 -7.71 -34.60
C ILE A 36 -12.14 -7.80 -33.44
N CYS A 37 -12.09 -8.88 -32.65
CA CYS A 37 -13.03 -9.11 -31.54
C CYS A 37 -12.46 -8.91 -30.14
N ASN A 38 -11.15 -8.65 -30.00
CA ASN A 38 -10.44 -8.50 -28.72
C ASN A 38 -10.44 -9.76 -27.82
N GLU A 39 -10.76 -10.94 -28.36
CA GLU A 39 -10.63 -12.19 -27.63
C GLU A 39 -9.17 -12.65 -27.56
N ALA A 40 -8.77 -13.17 -26.40
CA ALA A 40 -7.45 -13.75 -26.18
C ALA A 40 -7.44 -15.25 -26.50
N VAL A 41 -6.37 -15.72 -27.11
CA VAL A 41 -6.09 -17.14 -27.34
C VAL A 41 -5.05 -17.61 -26.32
N ALA A 42 -5.17 -18.85 -25.83
CA ALA A 42 -4.38 -19.31 -24.69
C ALA A 42 -2.87 -19.52 -24.97
N VAL A 43 -2.49 -19.79 -26.23
CA VAL A 43 -1.12 -20.21 -26.58
C VAL A 43 -0.68 -19.59 -27.90
N PHE A 44 0.58 -19.15 -27.98
CA PHE A 44 1.27 -18.75 -29.21
C PHE A 44 1.47 -19.95 -30.15
N LYS A 45 0.44 -20.30 -30.90
CA LYS A 45 0.46 -21.37 -31.90
C LYS A 45 -0.35 -20.93 -33.11
N GLU A 46 0.27 -20.93 -34.29
CA GLU A 46 -0.39 -20.53 -35.54
C GLU A 46 -1.71 -21.27 -35.75
N TYR A 47 -1.77 -22.58 -35.47
CA TYR A 47 -3.02 -23.35 -35.53
C TYR A 47 -4.16 -22.71 -34.72
N ASN A 48 -3.90 -22.26 -33.49
CA ASN A 48 -4.94 -21.68 -32.65
C ASN A 48 -5.40 -20.31 -33.17
N ILE A 49 -4.44 -19.50 -33.60
CA ILE A 49 -4.63 -18.14 -34.13
C ILE A 49 -5.39 -18.19 -35.48
N SER A 50 -4.89 -19.00 -36.41
CA SER A 50 -5.49 -19.24 -37.73
C SER A 50 -6.88 -19.86 -37.61
N ARG A 51 -7.07 -20.84 -36.71
CA ARG A 51 -8.39 -21.42 -36.45
C ARG A 51 -9.37 -20.37 -35.93
N HIS A 52 -8.97 -19.56 -34.94
CA HIS A 52 -9.82 -18.49 -34.41
C HIS A 52 -10.23 -17.52 -35.53
N PHE A 53 -9.26 -17.04 -36.31
CA PHE A 53 -9.53 -16.13 -37.43
C PHE A 53 -10.47 -16.76 -38.45
N THR A 54 -10.19 -18.01 -38.85
CA THR A 54 -10.99 -18.75 -39.83
C THR A 54 -12.43 -18.98 -39.35
N SER A 55 -12.62 -19.37 -38.09
CA SER A 55 -13.97 -19.69 -37.58
C SER A 55 -14.81 -18.46 -37.26
N LYS A 56 -14.20 -17.32 -36.93
CA LYS A 56 -14.93 -16.15 -36.42
C LYS A 56 -14.94 -14.96 -37.38
N HIS A 57 -13.92 -14.82 -38.22
CA HIS A 57 -13.65 -13.58 -38.96
C HIS A 57 -13.39 -13.77 -40.45
N LYS A 58 -13.14 -15.01 -40.92
CA LYS A 58 -12.91 -15.26 -42.35
C LYS A 58 -14.19 -14.96 -43.12
N ASN A 59 -14.11 -13.95 -43.97
CA ASN A 59 -15.16 -13.55 -44.90
C ASN A 59 -14.60 -13.46 -46.32
N SER A 60 -15.49 -13.32 -47.31
CA SER A 60 -15.13 -13.20 -48.73
C SER A 60 -14.20 -12.01 -49.01
N ASN A 61 -14.37 -10.90 -48.29
CA ASN A 61 -13.54 -9.70 -48.47
C ASN A 61 -12.08 -9.93 -48.10
N TYR A 62 -11.79 -10.74 -47.08
CA TYR A 62 -10.42 -11.04 -46.68
C TYR A 62 -9.63 -11.78 -47.78
N GLU A 63 -10.28 -12.66 -48.54
CA GLU A 63 -9.63 -13.43 -49.61
C GLU A 63 -9.23 -12.54 -50.79
N VAL A 64 -9.96 -11.44 -51.00
CA VAL A 64 -9.71 -10.46 -52.07
C VAL A 64 -8.72 -9.36 -51.64
N MET A 65 -8.55 -9.15 -50.33
CA MET A 65 -7.61 -8.15 -49.80
C MET A 65 -6.15 -8.47 -50.12
N SER A 66 -5.44 -7.48 -50.64
CA SER A 66 -3.98 -7.48 -50.77
C SER A 66 -3.28 -7.45 -49.41
N GLU A 67 -2.00 -7.85 -49.39
CA GLU A 67 -1.16 -7.75 -48.18
C GLU A 67 -1.08 -6.31 -47.66
N TYR A 68 -1.00 -5.33 -48.57
CA TYR A 68 -0.95 -3.91 -48.24
C TYR A 68 -2.21 -3.46 -47.47
N GLU A 69 -3.39 -3.81 -47.97
CA GLU A 69 -4.67 -3.48 -47.31
C GLU A 69 -4.80 -4.16 -45.94
N ARG A 70 -4.29 -5.39 -45.80
CA ARG A 70 -4.28 -6.08 -44.49
C ARG A 70 -3.39 -5.34 -43.48
N LYS A 71 -2.21 -4.89 -43.89
CA LYS A 71 -1.31 -4.10 -43.03
C LYS A 71 -1.93 -2.76 -42.63
N GLN A 72 -2.59 -2.05 -43.55
CA GLN A 72 -3.32 -0.82 -43.20
C GLN A 72 -4.46 -1.05 -42.20
N ASN A 73 -5.22 -2.14 -42.37
CA ASN A 73 -6.28 -2.50 -41.44
C ASN A 73 -5.73 -2.83 -40.05
N VAL A 74 -4.60 -3.55 -39.97
CA VAL A 74 -3.90 -3.78 -38.71
C VAL A 74 -3.55 -2.47 -38.03
N GLU A 75 -2.95 -1.50 -38.74
CA GLU A 75 -2.58 -0.22 -38.14
C GLU A 75 -3.79 0.51 -37.53
N SER A 76 -4.92 0.53 -38.26
CA SER A 76 -6.17 1.12 -37.78
C SER A 76 -6.72 0.42 -36.54
N LEU A 77 -6.73 -0.92 -36.54
CA LEU A 77 -7.23 -1.71 -35.40
C LEU A 77 -6.29 -1.60 -34.19
N CYS A 78 -4.98 -1.60 -34.39
CA CYS A 78 -3.99 -1.35 -33.35
C CYS A 78 -4.20 0.03 -32.73
N LYS A 79 -4.37 1.09 -33.53
CA LYS A 79 -4.68 2.44 -33.02
C LYS A 79 -5.94 2.46 -32.17
N LYS A 80 -7.01 1.79 -32.60
CA LYS A 80 -8.26 1.66 -31.82
C LYS A 80 -8.05 0.92 -30.50
N LEU A 81 -7.33 -0.21 -30.53
CA LEU A 81 -7.03 -1.01 -29.35
C LEU A 81 -6.16 -0.23 -28.35
N SER A 82 -5.10 0.43 -28.81
CA SER A 82 -4.25 1.30 -28.00
C SER A 82 -5.05 2.46 -27.40
N GLY A 83 -5.94 3.10 -28.16
CA GLY A 83 -6.82 4.15 -27.66
C GLY A 83 -7.70 3.67 -26.48
N ARG A 84 -8.31 2.49 -26.60
CA ARG A 84 -9.09 1.87 -25.52
C ARG A 84 -8.23 1.54 -24.30
N GLN A 85 -7.07 0.91 -24.50
CA GLN A 85 -6.17 0.57 -23.38
C GLN A 85 -5.66 1.82 -22.65
N ASN A 86 -5.34 2.89 -23.39
CA ASN A 86 -4.89 4.15 -22.83
C ASN A 86 -5.97 4.84 -21.98
N PHE A 87 -7.25 4.69 -22.35
CA PHE A 87 -8.36 5.20 -21.54
C PHE A 87 -8.40 4.53 -20.15
N PHE A 88 -8.30 3.21 -20.09
CA PHE A 88 -8.26 2.47 -18.82
C PHE A 88 -7.01 2.79 -18.00
N LYS A 89 -5.82 2.87 -18.64
CA LYS A 89 -4.58 3.28 -17.98
C LYS A 89 -4.71 4.68 -17.37
N LYS A 90 -5.25 5.64 -18.13
CA LYS A 90 -5.45 7.01 -17.67
C LYS A 90 -6.39 7.06 -16.47
N GLY A 91 -7.49 6.30 -16.49
CA GLY A 91 -8.40 6.18 -15.34
C GLY A 91 -7.69 5.69 -14.08
N ASN A 92 -6.88 4.63 -14.20
CA ASN A 92 -6.11 4.09 -13.08
C ASN A 92 -5.11 5.12 -12.52
N THR A 93 -4.38 5.83 -13.38
CA THR A 93 -3.41 6.84 -12.92
C THR A 93 -4.05 7.99 -12.15
N ILE A 94 -5.27 8.41 -12.54
CA ILE A 94 -6.01 9.46 -11.82
C ILE A 94 -6.45 8.94 -10.44
N GLN A 95 -6.90 7.68 -10.36
CA GLN A 95 -7.33 7.09 -9.11
C GLN A 95 -6.16 6.88 -8.13
N GLU A 96 -5.01 6.47 -8.63
CA GLU A 96 -3.77 6.36 -7.85
C GLU A 96 -3.34 7.74 -7.32
N ALA A 97 -3.30 8.76 -8.18
CA ALA A 97 -2.98 10.13 -7.79
C ALA A 97 -3.97 10.69 -6.75
N ALA A 98 -5.27 10.46 -6.92
CA ALA A 98 -6.30 10.88 -5.97
C ALA A 98 -6.15 10.17 -4.62
N THR A 99 -5.80 8.88 -4.63
CA THR A 99 -5.53 8.12 -3.41
C THR A 99 -4.30 8.66 -2.69
N HIS A 100 -3.21 8.94 -3.41
CA HIS A 100 -2.01 9.56 -2.85
C HIS A 100 -2.32 10.94 -2.25
N ALA A 101 -3.06 11.79 -2.97
CA ALA A 101 -3.50 13.10 -2.46
C ALA A 101 -4.33 12.97 -1.17
N SER A 102 -5.21 11.96 -1.08
CA SER A 102 -5.99 11.72 0.15
C SER A 102 -5.11 11.40 1.36
N TYR A 103 -4.04 10.63 1.17
CA TYR A 103 -3.06 10.34 2.23
C TYR A 103 -2.31 11.61 2.68
N ILE A 104 -1.91 12.47 1.73
CA ILE A 104 -1.24 13.74 2.05
C ILE A 104 -2.14 14.60 2.95
N VAL A 105 -3.41 14.76 2.58
CA VAL A 105 -4.35 15.56 3.38
C VAL A 105 -4.60 14.91 4.75
N ALA A 106 -4.82 13.60 4.80
CA ALA A 106 -5.04 12.88 6.06
C ALA A 106 -3.84 13.00 7.02
N TYR A 107 -2.62 12.85 6.49
CA TYR A 107 -1.39 13.05 7.25
C TYR A 107 -1.29 14.48 7.80
N ASN A 108 -1.58 15.50 6.97
CA ASN A 108 -1.54 16.89 7.42
C ASN A 108 -2.61 17.20 8.49
N ILE A 109 -3.80 16.60 8.40
CA ILE A 109 -4.83 16.71 9.44
C ILE A 109 -4.31 16.14 10.76
N ALA A 110 -3.75 14.93 10.74
CA ALA A 110 -3.20 14.28 11.93
C ALA A 110 -2.01 15.06 12.52
N LYS A 111 -1.04 15.43 11.68
CA LYS A 111 0.18 16.15 12.08
C LYS A 111 -0.12 17.50 12.76
N ASN A 112 -1.16 18.19 12.31
CA ASN A 112 -1.56 19.49 12.86
C ASN A 112 -2.63 19.37 13.96
N ASN A 113 -2.85 18.15 14.47
CA ASN A 113 -3.84 17.84 15.51
C ASN A 113 -5.22 18.44 15.21
N LYS A 114 -5.70 18.27 13.97
CA LYS A 114 -7.00 18.75 13.52
C LYS A 114 -8.04 17.63 13.60
N ALA A 115 -9.30 18.02 13.79
CA ALA A 115 -10.41 17.08 13.81
C ALA A 115 -10.50 16.30 12.48
N LEU A 116 -10.78 15.00 12.56
CA LEU A 116 -10.81 14.13 11.36
C LEU A 116 -11.92 14.52 10.37
N SER A 117 -13.00 15.16 10.84
CA SER A 117 -14.04 15.75 9.97
C SER A 117 -13.58 17.00 9.22
N ASN A 118 -12.40 17.54 9.50
CA ASN A 118 -11.88 18.66 8.71
C ASN A 118 -11.56 18.23 7.28
N GLY A 119 -11.46 16.92 7.00
CA GLY A 119 -11.33 16.42 5.63
C GLY A 119 -12.45 16.88 4.71
N GLU A 120 -13.71 16.88 5.18
CA GLU A 120 -14.83 17.37 4.38
C GLU A 120 -14.72 18.87 4.07
N PHE A 121 -14.34 19.67 5.07
CA PHE A 121 -14.13 21.12 4.90
C PHE A 121 -12.99 21.42 3.91
N VAL A 122 -11.84 20.75 4.07
CA VAL A 122 -10.69 20.89 3.15
C VAL A 122 -11.10 20.54 1.71
N LYS A 123 -11.89 19.46 1.53
CA LYS A 123 -12.41 19.09 0.21
C LYS A 123 -13.29 20.18 -0.39
N GLN A 124 -14.17 20.78 0.40
CA GLN A 124 -15.02 21.89 -0.05
C GLN A 124 -14.19 23.09 -0.51
N CYS A 125 -13.19 23.50 0.27
CA CYS A 125 -12.28 24.58 -0.11
C CYS A 125 -11.54 24.27 -1.43
N MET A 126 -11.00 23.06 -1.57
CA MET A 126 -10.29 22.64 -2.78
C MET A 126 -11.20 22.69 -4.02
N LEU A 127 -12.46 22.27 -3.90
CA LEU A 127 -13.41 22.30 -5.01
C LEU A 127 -13.79 23.73 -5.40
N GLN A 128 -14.03 24.62 -4.43
CA GLN A 128 -14.36 26.02 -4.69
C GLN A 128 -13.20 26.77 -5.37
N VAL A 129 -11.96 26.53 -4.93
CA VAL A 129 -10.77 27.12 -5.57
C VAL A 129 -10.59 26.56 -6.99
N CYS A 130 -10.79 25.25 -7.17
CA CYS A 130 -10.72 24.61 -8.49
C CYS A 130 -11.77 25.16 -9.46
N ASP A 131 -12.98 25.45 -8.98
CA ASP A 131 -14.06 26.02 -9.80
C ASP A 131 -13.69 27.38 -10.40
N VAL A 132 -12.88 28.18 -9.69
CA VAL A 132 -12.45 29.50 -10.15
C VAL A 132 -11.19 29.40 -11.04
N LEU A 133 -10.19 28.62 -10.62
CA LEU A 133 -8.87 28.63 -11.27
C LEU A 133 -8.73 27.61 -12.40
N CYS A 134 -9.41 26.47 -12.31
CA CYS A 134 -9.23 25.36 -13.25
C CYS A 134 -10.47 24.43 -13.31
N PRO A 135 -11.64 24.94 -13.74
CA PRO A 135 -12.90 24.19 -13.72
C PRO A 135 -12.84 22.89 -14.53
N ASP A 136 -12.05 22.85 -15.61
CA ASP A 136 -11.85 21.65 -16.43
C ASP A 136 -11.20 20.48 -15.67
N LYS A 137 -10.60 20.75 -14.50
CA LYS A 137 -9.96 19.75 -13.63
C LYS A 137 -10.82 19.35 -12.44
N LYS A 138 -12.02 19.91 -12.26
CA LYS A 138 -12.89 19.67 -11.09
C LYS A 138 -13.10 18.20 -10.79
N ASN A 139 -13.32 17.37 -11.82
CA ASN A 139 -13.53 15.94 -11.66
C ASN A 139 -12.34 15.25 -10.95
N ASN A 140 -11.10 15.71 -11.16
CA ASN A 140 -9.92 15.15 -10.50
C ASN A 140 -9.89 15.44 -8.99
N PHE A 141 -10.46 16.57 -8.56
CA PHE A 141 -10.55 16.92 -7.13
C PHE A 141 -11.73 16.20 -6.47
N GLN A 142 -12.81 15.97 -7.22
CA GLN A 142 -13.98 15.24 -6.72
C GLN A 142 -13.67 13.79 -6.36
N THR A 143 -12.76 13.13 -7.11
CA THR A 143 -12.33 11.75 -6.85
C THR A 143 -11.51 11.60 -5.56
N VAL A 144 -10.97 12.69 -5.00
CA VAL A 144 -10.23 12.65 -3.72
C VAL A 144 -11.22 12.45 -2.57
N SER A 145 -11.20 11.26 -1.97
CA SER A 145 -12.07 10.94 -0.82
C SER A 145 -11.47 11.46 0.48
N LEU A 146 -12.19 12.39 1.14
CA LEU A 146 -11.78 13.03 2.40
C LEU A 146 -12.89 13.01 3.45
N SER A 147 -13.78 12.01 3.40
CA SER A 147 -14.76 11.83 4.47
C SER A 147 -14.05 11.54 5.80
N ARG A 148 -14.68 11.84 6.95
CA ARG A 148 -14.14 11.48 8.27
C ARG A 148 -13.65 10.03 8.31
N LYS A 149 -14.47 9.07 7.83
CA LYS A 149 -14.12 7.65 7.78
C LYS A 149 -12.89 7.37 6.92
N THR A 150 -12.79 8.04 5.76
CA THR A 150 -11.63 7.90 4.90
C THR A 150 -10.38 8.44 5.58
N VAL A 151 -10.45 9.64 6.15
CA VAL A 151 -9.32 10.25 6.85
C VAL A 151 -8.85 9.35 8.00
N THR A 152 -9.77 8.84 8.83
CA THR A 152 -9.45 7.86 9.89
C THR A 152 -8.71 6.64 9.34
N SER A 153 -9.28 5.96 8.34
CA SER A 153 -8.67 4.75 7.76
C SER A 153 -7.29 5.01 7.15
N LYS A 154 -7.08 6.20 6.56
CA LYS A 154 -5.77 6.59 6.02
C LYS A 154 -4.75 6.85 7.11
N ILE A 155 -5.15 7.49 8.21
CA ILE A 155 -4.29 7.69 9.37
C ILE A 155 -3.92 6.35 10.01
N GLU A 156 -4.88 5.44 10.19
CA GLU A 156 -4.62 4.08 10.70
C GLU A 156 -3.64 3.30 9.81
N ALA A 157 -3.76 3.44 8.48
CA ALA A 157 -2.82 2.81 7.55
C ALA A 157 -1.41 3.42 7.64
N ILE A 158 -1.30 4.73 7.83
CA ILE A 158 -0.02 5.40 8.09
C ILE A 158 0.58 4.91 9.41
N ASP A 159 -0.21 4.91 10.48
CA ASP A 159 0.19 4.46 11.82
C ASP A 159 0.69 3.02 11.81
N LYS A 160 -0.05 2.11 11.18
CA LYS A 160 0.37 0.71 11.01
C LYS A 160 1.71 0.58 10.27
N ASN A 161 1.90 1.39 9.22
CA ASN A 161 3.13 1.38 8.44
C ASN A 161 4.31 1.93 9.24
N LEU A 162 4.12 3.00 10.01
CA LEU A 162 5.15 3.56 10.91
C LEU A 162 5.50 2.57 12.01
N THR A 163 4.50 1.97 12.66
CA THR A 163 4.69 0.93 13.68
C THR A 163 5.48 -0.26 13.13
N SER A 164 5.17 -0.72 11.92
CA SER A 164 5.91 -1.84 11.29
C SER A 164 7.38 -1.50 11.02
N GLN A 165 7.67 -0.26 10.62
CA GLN A 165 9.04 0.21 10.42
C GLN A 165 9.80 0.30 11.75
N LEU A 166 9.14 0.81 12.80
CA LEU A 166 9.71 0.88 14.13
C LEU A 166 10.00 -0.52 14.68
N GLU A 167 9.05 -1.47 14.60
CA GLU A 167 9.26 -2.88 14.97
C GLU A 167 10.48 -3.49 14.25
N SER A 168 10.59 -3.26 12.93
CA SER A 168 11.73 -3.75 12.14
C SER A 168 13.06 -3.16 12.62
N LYS A 169 13.06 -1.89 13.03
CA LYS A 169 14.28 -1.20 13.50
C LYS A 169 14.66 -1.67 14.91
N ILE A 170 13.67 -1.83 15.78
CA ILE A 170 13.85 -2.41 17.13
C ILE A 170 14.48 -3.80 17.06
N GLY A 171 14.04 -4.65 16.12
CA GLY A 171 14.61 -5.98 15.92
C GLY A 171 16.09 -6.00 15.52
N GLN A 172 16.64 -4.87 15.05
CA GLN A 172 18.04 -4.74 14.65
C GLN A 172 18.93 -4.19 15.78
N PHE A 173 18.35 -3.65 16.85
CA PHE A 173 19.12 -3.10 17.97
C PHE A 173 19.95 -4.19 18.64
N LYS A 174 21.24 -3.91 18.88
CA LYS A 174 22.09 -4.76 19.72
C LYS A 174 21.89 -4.45 21.19
N PHE A 175 21.71 -3.17 21.49
CA PHE A 175 21.44 -2.67 22.83
C PHE A 175 20.37 -1.60 22.76
N CYS A 176 19.46 -1.59 23.74
CA CYS A 176 18.48 -0.53 23.89
C CYS A 176 18.25 -0.19 25.35
N SER A 177 17.78 1.03 25.56
CA SER A 177 17.23 1.52 26.82
C SER A 177 15.78 1.92 26.61
N ILE A 178 14.96 1.70 27.63
CA ILE A 178 13.56 2.15 27.63
C ILE A 178 13.42 3.20 28.72
N ALA A 179 12.82 4.32 28.39
CA ALA A 179 12.35 5.28 29.38
C ALA A 179 10.83 5.18 29.44
N LYS A 180 10.28 5.12 30.66
CA LYS A 180 8.84 5.23 30.86
C LYS A 180 8.49 6.52 31.60
N ASP A 181 7.35 7.09 31.23
CA ASP A 181 6.80 8.29 31.83
C ASP A 181 5.29 8.12 32.05
N GLU A 182 4.77 8.75 33.11
CA GLU A 182 3.33 8.80 33.39
C GLU A 182 2.79 10.16 32.96
N SER A 183 1.88 10.15 31.98
CA SER A 183 1.19 11.34 31.49
C SER A 183 -0.30 11.25 31.80
N THR A 184 -1.00 12.37 31.88
CA THR A 184 -2.45 12.42 32.05
C THR A 184 -3.10 12.98 30.78
N ASP A 185 -4.12 12.29 30.27
CA ASP A 185 -4.88 12.80 29.14
C ASP A 185 -5.88 13.91 29.54
N ILE A 186 -6.56 14.49 28.55
CA ILE A 186 -7.52 15.58 28.75
C ILE A 186 -8.75 15.20 29.59
N ASN A 187 -8.97 13.91 29.85
CA ASN A 187 -10.06 13.41 30.69
C ASN A 187 -9.52 12.87 32.03
N ASP A 188 -8.33 13.32 32.45
CA ASP A 188 -7.63 12.89 33.66
C ASP A 188 -7.38 11.37 33.72
N THR A 189 -7.33 10.69 32.58
CA THR A 189 -6.93 9.28 32.53
C THR A 189 -5.42 9.19 32.44
N ALA A 190 -4.80 8.51 33.41
CA ALA A 190 -3.37 8.26 33.41
C ALA A 190 -2.98 7.36 32.22
N GLN A 191 -1.84 7.67 31.61
CA GLN A 191 -1.28 7.00 30.44
C GLN A 191 0.19 6.71 30.68
N LEU A 192 0.59 5.47 30.43
CA LEU A 192 1.98 5.05 30.42
C LEU A 192 2.56 5.31 29.02
N VAL A 193 3.60 6.13 28.96
CA VAL A 193 4.31 6.48 27.74
C VAL A 193 5.66 5.78 27.76
N LEU A 194 5.99 5.01 26.72
CA LEU A 194 7.26 4.30 26.60
C LEU A 194 8.09 4.90 25.46
N PHE A 195 9.28 5.38 25.77
CA PHE A 195 10.29 5.79 24.81
C PHE A 195 11.35 4.70 24.69
N ILE A 196 11.79 4.41 23.48
CA ILE A 196 12.88 3.48 23.22
C ILE A 196 14.04 4.23 22.60
N ARG A 197 15.24 3.98 23.12
CA ARG A 197 16.50 4.43 22.54
C ARG A 197 17.37 3.22 22.28
N GLY A 198 17.74 2.97 21.03
CA GLY A 198 18.51 1.80 20.62
C GLY A 198 19.69 2.15 19.73
N VAL A 199 20.67 1.25 19.71
CA VAL A 199 21.82 1.29 18.81
C VAL A 199 21.91 -0.03 18.03
N ASP A 200 22.11 0.07 16.72
CA ASP A 200 22.27 -1.08 15.83
C ASP A 200 23.75 -1.48 15.66
N GLU A 201 24.02 -2.43 14.77
CA GLU A 201 25.39 -2.87 14.45
C GLU A 201 26.25 -1.83 13.73
N ASN A 202 25.63 -0.84 13.09
CA ASN A 202 26.32 0.24 12.40
C ASN A 202 26.56 1.45 13.33
N PHE A 203 26.27 1.31 14.62
CA PHE A 203 26.31 2.38 15.61
C PHE A 203 25.31 3.52 15.33
N GLU A 204 24.25 3.25 14.58
CA GLU A 204 23.16 4.22 14.39
C GLU A 204 22.26 4.25 15.62
N ILE A 205 22.14 5.43 16.23
CA ILE A 205 21.28 5.66 17.38
C ILE A 205 19.89 6.06 16.89
N THR A 206 18.87 5.41 17.41
CA THR A 206 17.47 5.77 17.19
C THR A 206 16.79 6.00 18.52
N GLU A 207 16.03 7.10 18.62
CA GLU A 207 15.22 7.43 19.79
C GLU A 207 13.81 7.77 19.31
N GLU A 208 12.81 7.02 19.78
CA GLU A 208 11.43 7.15 19.32
C GLU A 208 10.43 6.89 20.45
N LEU A 209 9.23 7.47 20.30
CA LEU A 209 8.07 7.06 21.10
C LEU A 209 7.65 5.66 20.67
N ALA A 210 7.80 4.70 21.57
CA ALA A 210 7.58 3.30 21.30
C ALA A 210 6.08 2.96 21.37
N CYS A 211 5.41 3.30 22.47
CA CYS A 211 3.97 3.17 22.58
C CYS A 211 3.39 4.03 23.72
N MET A 212 2.07 4.17 23.71
CA MET A 212 1.29 4.86 24.73
C MET A 212 0.13 3.95 25.15
N ARG A 213 -0.03 3.72 26.45
CA ARG A 213 -0.99 2.75 27.02
C ARG A 213 -1.84 3.43 28.08
N SER A 214 -3.17 3.36 27.97
CA SER A 214 -4.07 3.89 29.01
C SER A 214 -4.06 3.01 30.26
N LEU A 215 -3.84 3.61 31.43
CA LEU A 215 -3.92 2.95 32.73
C LEU A 215 -5.38 2.96 33.20
N LYS A 216 -6.16 1.94 32.81
CA LYS A 216 -7.59 1.84 33.17
C LYS A 216 -7.75 1.35 34.61
N GLY A 217 -8.27 2.20 35.50
CA GLY A 217 -8.65 1.83 36.86
C GLY A 217 -7.77 2.46 37.93
N THR A 218 -6.69 1.78 38.34
CA THR A 218 -5.80 2.25 39.40
C THR A 218 -4.38 2.51 38.89
N THR A 219 -3.73 3.58 39.36
CA THR A 219 -2.29 3.84 39.16
C THR A 219 -1.41 3.01 40.08
N LYS A 220 -1.89 1.82 40.46
CA LYS A 220 -1.11 0.87 41.24
C LYS A 220 0.01 0.34 40.37
N GLU A 221 1.15 0.18 40.99
CA GLU A 221 2.37 -0.26 40.34
C GLU A 221 2.22 -1.59 39.56
N CYS A 222 1.47 -2.55 40.08
CA CYS A 222 1.23 -3.82 39.39
C CYS A 222 0.48 -3.65 38.06
N ASP A 223 -0.41 -2.67 37.97
CA ASP A 223 -1.09 -2.32 36.72
C ASP A 223 -0.11 -1.64 35.75
N ILE A 224 0.75 -0.74 36.24
CA ILE A 224 1.82 -0.10 35.45
C ILE A 224 2.79 -1.15 34.89
N PHE A 225 3.21 -2.11 35.71
CA PHE A 225 4.11 -3.18 35.30
C PHE A 225 3.49 -4.07 34.22
N ARG A 226 2.20 -4.42 34.39
CA ARG A 226 1.46 -5.19 33.38
C ARG A 226 1.38 -4.43 32.05
N GLU A 227 0.97 -3.16 32.07
CA GLU A 227 0.88 -2.35 30.86
C GLU A 227 2.24 -2.13 30.20
N PHE A 228 3.31 -2.03 30.99
CA PHE A 228 4.69 -1.97 30.51
C PHE A 228 5.08 -3.26 29.76
N GLN A 229 4.87 -4.42 30.38
CA GLN A 229 5.19 -5.73 29.76
C GLN A 229 4.41 -5.92 28.46
N GLU A 230 3.11 -5.63 28.47
CA GLU A 230 2.26 -5.69 27.29
C GLU A 230 2.72 -4.72 26.19
N GLY A 231 3.21 -3.52 26.56
CA GLY A 231 3.81 -2.56 25.64
C GLY A 231 5.04 -3.13 24.93
N LEU A 232 5.95 -3.75 25.69
CA LEU A 232 7.15 -4.40 25.12
C LEU A 232 6.80 -5.58 24.21
N LEU A 233 5.82 -6.40 24.61
CA LEU A 233 5.34 -7.54 23.82
C LEU A 233 4.72 -7.08 22.50
N THR A 234 3.90 -6.02 22.53
CA THR A 234 3.26 -5.46 21.33
C THR A 234 4.31 -5.00 20.32
N LEU A 235 5.37 -4.35 20.79
CA LEU A 235 6.47 -3.83 19.99
C LEU A 235 7.54 -4.88 19.65
N LYS A 236 7.38 -6.12 20.15
CA LYS A 236 8.31 -7.24 19.97
C LYS A 236 9.75 -6.88 20.36
N VAL A 237 9.91 -6.07 21.40
CA VAL A 237 11.24 -5.67 21.89
C VAL A 237 11.93 -6.92 22.47
N PRO A 238 13.12 -7.31 21.95
CA PRO A 238 13.86 -8.42 22.55
C PRO A 238 14.33 -8.02 23.94
N ILE A 239 13.80 -8.68 24.98
CA ILE A 239 14.13 -8.35 26.37
C ILE A 239 15.64 -8.47 26.64
N THR A 240 16.31 -9.41 25.96
CA THR A 240 17.76 -9.62 26.02
C THR A 240 18.58 -8.42 25.60
N ASN A 241 18.02 -7.50 24.81
CA ASN A 241 18.72 -6.34 24.28
C ASN A 241 18.52 -5.11 25.17
N ILE A 242 17.60 -5.18 26.14
CA ILE A 242 17.32 -4.07 27.07
C ILE A 242 18.43 -4.03 28.12
N CYS A 243 19.25 -2.98 28.09
CA CYS A 243 20.31 -2.78 29.07
C CYS A 243 19.87 -1.93 30.25
N ILE A 244 18.95 -0.98 30.03
CA ILE A 244 18.56 0.04 31.00
C ILE A 244 17.07 0.31 30.88
N ILE A 245 16.38 0.36 32.02
CA ILE A 245 15.04 0.93 32.12
C ILE A 245 15.12 2.17 33.00
N THR A 246 14.79 3.33 32.43
CA THR A 246 14.73 4.60 33.15
C THR A 246 13.30 4.84 33.58
N ILE A 247 13.16 5.22 34.84
CA ILE A 247 11.89 5.47 35.48
C ILE A 247 11.94 6.85 36.14
N ASP A 248 10.84 7.57 36.12
CA ASP A 248 10.70 8.77 36.94
C ASP A 248 10.76 8.41 38.42
N GLY A 249 11.27 9.32 39.25
CA GLY A 249 11.47 9.07 40.69
C GLY A 249 10.18 9.00 41.51
N ALA A 250 9.02 8.77 40.88
CA ALA A 250 7.74 8.74 41.54
C ALA A 250 7.68 7.63 42.60
N PRO A 251 7.01 7.85 43.77
CA PRO A 251 7.00 6.89 44.87
C PRO A 251 6.55 5.47 44.51
N ASN A 252 5.65 5.34 43.53
CA ASN A 252 5.14 4.06 43.02
C ASN A 252 6.20 3.28 42.20
N MET A 253 7.34 3.89 41.89
CA MET A 253 8.37 3.34 41.01
C MET A 253 9.63 2.89 41.76
N THR A 254 9.95 3.52 42.89
CA THR A 254 11.21 3.33 43.63
C THR A 254 11.11 2.42 44.86
N GLY A 255 9.94 1.83 45.13
CA GLY A 255 9.72 0.95 46.28
C GLY A 255 10.63 -0.29 46.29
N LYS A 256 11.40 -0.49 47.36
CA LYS A 256 12.37 -1.61 47.50
C LYS A 256 11.77 -3.02 47.61
N LYS A 257 10.47 -3.15 47.92
CA LYS A 257 9.74 -4.43 48.09
C LYS A 257 8.41 -4.50 47.33
N SER A 258 8.01 -3.37 46.75
CA SER A 258 6.71 -3.08 46.14
C SER A 258 6.87 -1.82 45.29
N GLY A 259 7.85 -1.85 44.40
CA GLY A 259 8.15 -0.78 43.45
C GLY A 259 8.66 -1.46 42.18
N PHE A 260 8.48 -0.82 41.02
CA PHE A 260 8.67 -1.50 39.72
C PHE A 260 10.03 -2.20 39.61
N LEU A 261 11.07 -1.60 40.21
CA LEU A 261 12.42 -2.19 40.36
C LEU A 261 12.45 -3.51 41.13
N GLY A 262 11.59 -3.69 42.13
CA GLY A 262 11.45 -4.93 42.90
C GLY A 262 10.63 -6.01 42.19
N LEU A 263 9.79 -5.67 41.21
CA LEU A 263 9.06 -6.64 40.37
C LEU A 263 9.82 -7.05 39.10
N PHE A 264 10.71 -6.18 38.60
CA PHE A 264 11.50 -6.45 37.41
C PHE A 264 12.80 -7.24 37.69
N ASN A 265 13.36 -7.12 38.90
CA ASN A 265 14.56 -7.85 39.33
C ASN A 265 14.28 -9.30 39.73
#